data_AF-A0A8H5K7H1-F1
#
_entry.id   AF-A0A8H5K7H1-F1
#
_cell.length_a   1.000
_cell.length_b   1.000
_cell.length_c   1.000
_cell.angle_alpha   90.00
_cell.angle_beta   90.00
_cell.angle_gamma   90.00
#
_symmetry.space_group_name_H-M   'P 1'
#
loop_
_entity.id
_entity.type
_entity.pdbx_description
1 polymer ?
#
loop_
_entity_poly.entity_id
_entity_poly.type
_entity_poly.pdbx_seq_one_letter_code
_entity_poly.pdbx_strand_id
1 'polypeptide(L)'
;MFSQALPALGDYEYELVYYIAMGNYAVNNYDFHCYATTFVNGKRIGDSGNFDGYGPFTWQRVSEVLTPQSSGDAGELRFEIQCEGGFRHVYMRVDDVSLTRRCGA
;
A
#
# COMPACT_ATOMS: atom_id res chain seq x y z
N MET A 1 -9.63 -1.48 3.79
CA MET A 1 -8.57 -2.52 3.71
C MET A 1 -8.94 -3.48 2.60
N PHE A 2 -7.99 -3.88 1.78
CA PHE A 2 -8.11 -5.07 0.95
C PHE A 2 -6.83 -5.90 1.06
N SER A 3 -6.96 -7.22 0.92
CA SER A 3 -5.82 -8.11 0.97
C SER A 3 -5.95 -9.29 0.01
N GLN A 4 -4.82 -9.90 -0.31
CA GLN A 4 -4.69 -11.05 -1.18
C GLN A 4 -3.74 -12.06 -0.55
N ALA A 5 -4.18 -13.32 -0.46
CA ALA A 5 -3.32 -14.41 -0.05
C ALA A 5 -2.19 -14.62 -1.06
N LEU A 6 -0.97 -14.79 -0.54
CA LEU A 6 0.21 -15.10 -1.33
C LEU A 6 0.69 -16.52 -1.00
N PRO A 7 1.30 -17.24 -1.96
CA PRO A 7 2.02 -18.48 -1.65
C PRO A 7 3.23 -18.18 -0.75
N ALA A 8 3.86 -19.24 -0.22
CA ALA A 8 5.15 -19.11 0.43
C ALA A 8 6.18 -18.52 -0.54
N LEU A 9 6.75 -17.38 -0.18
CA LEU A 9 7.62 -16.59 -1.06
C LEU A 9 9.10 -17.03 -0.99
N GLY A 10 9.51 -17.74 0.05
CA GLY A 10 10.92 -18.10 0.26
C GLY A 10 11.82 -16.89 0.55
N ASP A 11 13.09 -17.17 0.85
CA ASP A 11 14.09 -16.16 1.22
C ASP A 11 14.67 -15.45 -0.01
N TYR A 12 13.79 -14.91 -0.87
CA TYR A 12 14.20 -14.17 -2.05
C TYR A 12 13.90 -12.68 -1.91
N GLU A 13 14.65 -11.87 -2.64
CA GLU A 13 14.29 -10.47 -2.84
C GLU A 13 13.18 -10.36 -3.89
N TYR A 14 12.21 -9.51 -3.58
CA TYR A 14 11.09 -9.19 -4.44
C TYR A 14 11.04 -7.70 -4.69
N GLU A 15 10.64 -7.30 -5.90
CA GLU A 15 10.21 -5.95 -6.21
C GLU A 15 8.69 -5.91 -6.24
N LEU A 16 8.10 -5.10 -5.36
CA LEU A 16 6.69 -4.75 -5.37
C LEU A 16 6.50 -3.46 -6.15
N VAL A 17 5.68 -3.49 -7.20
CA VAL A 17 5.27 -2.31 -7.98
C VAL A 17 3.75 -2.23 -7.99
N TYR A 18 3.22 -1.03 -7.82
CA TYR A 18 1.79 -0.74 -7.99
C TYR A 18 1.56 0.75 -8.20
N TYR A 19 0.36 1.10 -8.63
CA TYR A 19 -0.12 2.47 -8.68
C TYR A 19 -1.17 2.67 -7.60
N ILE A 20 -1.08 3.78 -6.88
CA ILE A 20 -2.04 4.15 -5.85
C ILE A 20 -2.59 5.55 -6.11
N ALA A 21 -3.90 5.73 -5.89
CA ALA A 21 -4.55 7.02 -5.91
C ALA A 21 -5.60 7.08 -4.81
N MET A 22 -5.73 8.23 -4.16
CA MET A 22 -6.73 8.48 -3.14
C MET A 22 -7.69 9.58 -3.58
N GLY A 23 -8.93 9.49 -3.13
CA GLY A 23 -9.87 10.58 -3.24
C GLY A 23 -10.74 10.68 -2.00
N ASN A 24 -11.09 11.92 -1.67
CA ASN A 24 -11.90 12.28 -0.52
C ASN A 24 -12.86 13.40 -0.90
N TYR A 25 -14.01 13.45 -0.22
CA TYR A 25 -15.01 14.50 -0.42
C TYR A 25 -15.56 14.96 0.92
N ALA A 26 -15.76 16.27 1.08
CA ALA A 26 -16.29 16.88 2.29
C ALA A 26 -15.45 16.56 3.55
N VAL A 27 -14.16 16.83 3.47
CA VAL A 27 -13.24 16.90 4.60
C VAL A 27 -13.33 18.26 5.30
N ASN A 28 -13.32 18.26 6.64
CA ASN A 28 -13.11 19.49 7.40
C ASN A 28 -11.59 19.71 7.49
N ASN A 29 -11.07 20.79 6.90
CA ASN A 29 -9.69 20.85 6.40
C ASN A 29 -8.55 20.86 7.43
N TYR A 30 -8.83 21.03 8.72
CA TYR A 30 -7.78 21.34 9.69
C TYR A 30 -7.23 20.13 10.45
N ASP A 31 -7.97 19.03 10.50
CA ASP A 31 -7.64 17.84 11.31
C ASP A 31 -7.55 16.55 10.49
N PHE A 32 -7.72 16.64 9.16
CA PHE A 32 -7.72 15.46 8.31
C PHE A 32 -6.32 15.04 7.88
N HIS A 33 -6.00 13.81 8.24
CA HIS A 33 -4.77 13.14 7.83
C HIS A 33 -5.10 11.77 7.25
N CYS A 34 -4.51 11.41 6.12
CA CYS A 34 -4.67 10.08 5.55
C CYS A 34 -3.36 9.55 5.00
N TYR A 35 -3.07 8.30 5.36
CA TYR A 35 -1.91 7.58 4.86
C TYR A 35 -2.32 6.19 4.40
N ALA A 36 -1.64 5.73 3.36
CA ALA A 36 -1.77 4.37 2.88
C ALA A 36 -0.51 3.58 3.25
N THR A 37 -0.71 2.39 3.81
CA THR A 37 0.37 1.49 4.19
C THR A 37 0.19 0.15 3.48
N THR A 38 1.27 -0.36 2.91
CA THR A 38 1.29 -1.65 2.21
C THR A 38 2.10 -2.64 3.01
N PHE A 39 1.64 -3.89 3.08
CA PHE A 39 2.32 -4.96 3.80
C PHE A 39 2.53 -6.16 2.89
N VAL A 40 3.72 -6.76 2.96
CA VAL A 40 4.01 -8.04 2.34
C VAL A 40 4.45 -9.02 3.42
N ASN A 41 3.62 -10.02 3.67
CA ASN A 41 3.81 -11.03 4.71
C ASN A 41 4.14 -10.41 6.09
N GLY A 42 3.34 -9.43 6.52
CA GLY A 42 3.52 -8.70 7.77
C GLY A 42 4.59 -7.60 7.75
N LYS A 43 5.53 -7.62 6.78
CA LYS A 43 6.51 -6.54 6.61
C LYS A 43 5.82 -5.29 6.06
N ARG A 44 5.82 -4.22 6.85
CA ARG A 44 5.42 -2.88 6.41
C ARG A 44 6.39 -2.39 5.34
N ILE A 45 5.87 -2.22 4.14
CA ILE A 45 6.51 -1.45 3.08
C ILE A 45 6.17 0.01 3.38
N GLY A 46 7.12 0.93 3.20
CA GLY A 46 7.03 2.32 3.66
C GLY A 46 5.71 3.03 3.30
N ASP A 47 5.48 4.20 3.90
CA ASP A 47 4.27 4.98 3.61
C ASP A 47 4.12 5.21 2.11
N SER A 48 3.10 4.58 1.54
CA SER A 48 2.85 4.56 0.09
C SER A 48 2.36 5.91 -0.45
N GLY A 49 2.15 6.86 0.45
CA GLY A 49 1.88 8.27 0.19
C GLY A 49 1.28 8.94 1.42
N ASN A 50 1.56 10.24 1.59
CA ASN A 50 0.76 11.14 2.42
C ASN A 50 -0.32 11.75 1.51
N PHE A 51 -1.57 11.66 1.94
CA PHE A 51 -2.74 12.13 1.19
C PHE A 51 -3.51 13.20 1.98
N ASP A 52 -2.78 14.00 2.76
CA ASP A 52 -3.31 15.13 3.52
C ASP A 52 -3.80 16.20 2.53
N GLY A 53 -5.08 16.58 2.62
CA GLY A 53 -5.68 17.63 1.79
C GLY A 53 -6.93 17.19 1.02
N TYR A 54 -7.33 18.01 0.05
CA TYR A 54 -8.48 17.75 -0.83
C TYR A 54 -8.04 17.40 -2.24
N GLY A 55 -8.64 16.34 -2.77
CA GLY A 55 -8.72 16.14 -4.20
C GLY A 55 -8.66 14.68 -4.57
N PRO A 56 -9.04 14.34 -5.82
CA PRO A 56 -8.48 13.15 -6.40
C PRO A 56 -6.98 13.37 -6.56
N PHE A 57 -6.18 12.70 -5.73
CA PHE A 57 -4.76 12.60 -5.98
C PHE A 57 -4.56 11.78 -7.26
N THR A 58 -3.64 12.23 -8.11
CA THR A 58 -3.29 11.50 -9.34
C THR A 58 -2.65 10.16 -8.98
N TRP A 59 -2.59 9.25 -9.93
CA TRP A 59 -1.88 7.98 -9.72
C TRP A 59 -0.42 8.22 -9.39
N GLN A 60 0.02 7.64 -8.27
CA GLN A 60 1.41 7.61 -7.83
C GLN A 60 1.93 6.18 -8.01
N ARG A 61 3.06 6.03 -8.69
CA ARG A 61 3.75 4.74 -8.80
C ARG A 61 4.57 4.51 -7.54
N VAL A 62 4.39 3.36 -6.90
CA VAL A 62 5.22 2.87 -5.80
C VAL A 62 6.05 1.70 -6.29
N SER A 63 7.32 1.65 -5.88
CA SER A 63 8.31 0.63 -6.25
C SER A 63 9.19 0.39 -5.03
N GLU A 64 9.11 -0.78 -4.41
CA GLU A 64 9.96 -1.13 -3.27
C GLU A 64 10.58 -2.52 -3.46
N VAL A 65 11.86 -2.64 -3.12
CA VAL A 65 12.56 -3.92 -3.03
C VAL A 65 12.52 -4.41 -1.58
N LEU A 66 12.08 -5.66 -1.38
CA LEU A 66 11.90 -6.24 -0.06
C LEU A 66 12.23 -7.74 -0.04
N THR A 67 12.79 -8.20 1.07
CA THR A 67 12.73 -9.62 1.48
C THR A 67 11.52 -9.79 2.42
N PRO A 68 10.57 -10.70 2.12
CA PRO A 68 9.42 -10.96 2.99
C PRO A 68 9.84 -11.47 4.37
N GLN A 69 9.11 -11.10 5.42
CA GLN A 69 9.21 -11.79 6.72
C GLN A 69 8.55 -13.16 6.61
N SER A 70 8.91 -14.14 7.44
CA SER A 70 8.26 -15.47 7.49
C SER A 70 8.11 -16.16 6.13
N SER A 71 9.18 -16.15 5.34
CA SER A 71 9.28 -16.65 3.97
C SER A 71 8.84 -18.11 3.73
N GLY A 72 8.88 -18.94 4.77
CA GLY A 72 8.51 -20.36 4.69
C GLY A 72 7.01 -20.64 4.68
N ASP A 73 6.18 -19.67 5.07
CA ASP A 73 4.74 -19.84 5.22
C ASP A 73 3.96 -19.05 4.16
N ALA A 74 2.72 -19.47 3.91
CA ALA A 74 1.79 -18.70 3.09
C ALA A 74 1.60 -17.30 3.71
N GLY A 75 1.66 -16.28 2.86
CA GLY A 75 1.67 -14.88 3.28
C GLY A 75 0.47 -14.10 2.78
N GLU A 76 0.57 -12.78 2.92
CA GLU A 76 -0.49 -11.86 2.51
C GLU A 76 0.14 -10.59 1.90
N LEU A 77 -0.43 -10.12 0.79
CA LEU A 77 -0.30 -8.73 0.34
C LEU A 77 -1.50 -7.96 0.87
N ARG A 78 -1.27 -6.92 1.66
CA ARG A 78 -2.34 -6.12 2.29
C ARG A 78 -2.11 -4.65 2.05
N PHE A 79 -3.18 -3.95 1.67
CA PHE A 79 -3.20 -2.50 1.55
C PHE A 79 -4.19 -1.93 2.57
N GLU A 80 -3.67 -1.05 3.41
CA GLU A 80 -4.42 -0.36 4.44
C GLU A 80 -4.44 1.13 4.18
N ILE A 81 -5.58 1.74 4.46
CA ILE A 81 -5.74 3.17 4.55
C ILE A 81 -6.11 3.48 5.99
N GLN A 82 -5.43 4.45 6.57
CA GLN A 82 -5.72 4.97 7.89
C GLN A 82 -5.92 6.47 7.76
N CYS A 83 -7.05 6.94 8.27
CA CYS A 83 -7.50 8.31 8.15
C CYS A 83 -7.97 8.81 9.51
N GLU A 84 -7.55 10.01 9.85
CA GLU A 84 -7.87 10.73 11.08
C GLU A 84 -8.64 12.03 10.73
N GLY A 85 -9.34 12.59 11.72
CA GLY A 85 -10.15 13.81 11.54
C GLY A 85 -11.55 13.60 10.95
N GLY A 86 -12.23 14.70 10.63
CA GLY A 86 -13.61 14.69 10.13
C GLY A 86 -13.72 14.53 8.61
N PHE A 87 -14.26 13.39 8.15
CA PHE A 87 -14.55 13.14 6.74
C PHE A 87 -15.88 12.40 6.52
N ARG A 88 -16.54 12.65 5.36
CA ARG A 88 -17.76 11.92 4.98
C ARG A 88 -17.44 10.61 4.27
N HIS A 89 -16.51 10.65 3.33
CA HIS A 89 -16.01 9.46 2.65
C HIS A 89 -14.59 9.66 2.14
N VAL A 90 -13.84 8.57 2.16
CA VAL A 90 -12.52 8.43 1.55
C VAL A 90 -12.50 7.11 0.79
N TYR A 91 -11.86 7.09 -0.38
CA TYR A 91 -11.64 5.87 -1.14
C TYR A 91 -10.19 5.78 -1.60
N MET A 92 -9.68 4.56 -1.59
CA MET A 92 -8.37 4.19 -2.10
C MET A 92 -8.57 3.38 -3.38
N ARG A 93 -7.75 3.67 -4.40
CA ARG A 93 -7.67 2.90 -5.63
C ARG A 93 -6.24 2.40 -5.77
N VAL A 94 -6.11 1.13 -6.12
CA VAL A 94 -4.82 0.49 -6.40
C VAL A 94 -4.94 -0.20 -7.75
N ASP A 95 -3.92 -0.07 -8.58
CA ASP A 95 -3.90 -0.63 -9.92
C ASP A 95 -2.51 -1.18 -10.30
N ASP A 96 -2.46 -2.06 -11.29
CA ASP A 96 -1.26 -2.66 -11.86
C ASP A 96 -0.27 -3.21 -10.80
N VAL A 97 -0.80 -4.02 -9.87
CA VAL A 97 0.00 -4.65 -8.81
C VAL A 97 0.85 -5.78 -9.37
N SER A 98 2.17 -5.69 -9.21
CA SER A 98 3.11 -6.78 -9.50
C SER A 98 4.07 -7.04 -8.34
N LEU A 99 4.32 -8.31 -8.06
CA LEU A 99 5.32 -8.77 -7.11
C LEU A 99 6.28 -9.70 -7.83
N THR A 100 7.46 -9.20 -8.17
CA THR A 100 8.42 -9.89 -9.04
C THR A 100 9.62 -10.34 -8.23
N ARG A 101 9.92 -11.64 -8.24
CA ARG A 101 11.16 -12.15 -7.67
C ARG A 101 12.35 -11.59 -8.46
N ARG A 102 13.30 -10.96 -7.78
CA ARG A 102 14.56 -10.53 -8.38
C ARG A 102 15.52 -11.73 -8.46
N CYS A 103 16.06 -11.98 -9.64
CA CYS A 103 17.07 -13.01 -9.87
C CYS A 103 18.39 -12.31 -10.19
N GLY A 104 19.35 -12.38 -9.28
CA GLY A 104 20.72 -11.88 -9.50
C GLY A 104 21.20 -10.93 -8.41
N ALA A 105 22.27 -11.34 -7.73
CA ALA A 105 23.33 -10.47 -7.24
C ALA A 105 24.51 -10.59 -8.21
#